data_AF-A0A428RWM1-F1
#
_entry.id   AF-A0A428RWM1-F1
#
_cell.length_a   1.000
_cell.length_b   1.000
_cell.length_c   1.000
_cell.angle_alpha   90.00
_cell.angle_beta   90.00
_cell.angle_gamma   90.00
#
_symmetry.space_group_name_H-M   'P 1'
#
loop_
_entity.id
_entity.type
_entity.pdbx_description
1 polymer ?
#
loop_
_entity_poly.entity_id
_entity_poly.type
_entity_poly.pdbx_seq_one_letter_code
_entity_poly.pdbx_strand_id
1 'polypeptide(L)'
;MPSDPPSRSPELPGWYHRLLDKGTIKPKDFDEDLSEINNDISSDDENCSHDGSEYDYYYDLKVQRENRKEELKIKAKQGVENQKKEAMRPEQQMSSRVKEVVNKIKKQEKKPISECEDMFVRGKLFGLYSADFVKHGFTGGSVDNLPRNVQFYHYVDVLYGPMSPSFRRPWYDDEELEGHVTIDGVDHHFEFPEFTRRGGLKKHTVKTSKGEKLVFQFLDSDHLILRTSRKLAFANPRPGESAAPKTFVFYGIAEGEATGTPDMWLYDVSDDDGYGYGY
;
A
#
# COMPACT_ATOMS: atom_id res chain seq x y z
N MET A 1 71.70 -10.78 -26.72
CA MET A 1 70.59 -10.11 -26.03
C MET A 1 69.44 -11.07 -25.96
N PRO A 2 68.98 -11.52 -24.79
CA PRO A 2 67.78 -12.33 -24.68
C PRO A 2 66.56 -11.39 -24.63
N SER A 3 65.56 -11.73 -25.44
CA SER A 3 64.26 -11.09 -25.54
C SER A 3 63.39 -11.40 -24.33
N ASP A 4 62.78 -10.38 -23.74
CA ASP A 4 61.78 -10.52 -22.66
C ASP A 4 60.53 -11.25 -23.16
N PRO A 5 59.87 -12.10 -22.34
CA PRO A 5 58.61 -12.74 -22.70
C PRO A 5 57.43 -11.74 -22.60
N PRO A 6 56.38 -11.91 -23.41
CA PRO A 6 55.22 -11.03 -23.37
C PRO A 6 54.43 -11.22 -22.07
N SER A 7 54.43 -10.20 -21.20
CA SER A 7 53.54 -10.14 -20.04
C SER A 7 52.12 -9.84 -20.49
N ARG A 8 51.31 -10.87 -20.73
CA ARG A 8 49.84 -10.76 -20.73
C ARG A 8 49.33 -11.62 -19.58
N SER A 9 49.32 -11.06 -18.38
CA SER A 9 48.40 -11.54 -17.35
C SER A 9 47.01 -11.03 -17.71
N PRO A 10 46.03 -11.90 -18.02
CA PRO A 10 44.66 -11.46 -18.20
C PRO A 10 44.17 -10.87 -16.87
N GLU A 11 43.67 -9.63 -16.90
CA GLU A 11 42.99 -9.04 -15.75
C GLU A 11 41.85 -10.00 -15.37
N LEU A 12 41.81 -10.38 -14.09
CA LEU A 12 40.82 -11.33 -13.62
C LEU A 12 39.43 -10.67 -13.69
N PRO A 13 38.37 -11.42 -14.05
CA PRO A 13 37.04 -10.84 -14.20
C PRO A 13 36.55 -10.16 -12.91
N GLY A 14 35.71 -9.12 -13.05
CA GLY A 14 35.21 -8.32 -11.94
C GLY A 14 34.62 -9.13 -10.78
N TRP A 15 33.92 -10.25 -11.06
CA TRP A 15 33.37 -11.15 -10.05
C TRP A 15 34.44 -11.75 -9.13
N TYR A 16 35.66 -11.99 -9.64
CA TYR A 16 36.75 -12.55 -8.86
C TYR A 16 37.24 -11.56 -7.80
N HIS A 17 37.32 -10.28 -8.16
CA HIS A 17 37.64 -9.22 -7.21
C HIS A 17 36.51 -9.03 -6.17
N ARG A 18 35.24 -9.13 -6.60
CA ARG A 18 34.10 -9.06 -5.67
C ARG A 18 34.01 -10.24 -4.71
N LEU A 19 34.49 -11.43 -5.10
CA LEU A 19 34.63 -12.60 -4.23
C LEU A 19 35.58 -12.31 -3.06
N LEU A 20 36.71 -11.67 -3.35
CA LEU A 20 37.74 -11.33 -2.37
C LEU A 20 37.29 -10.23 -1.40
N ASP A 21 36.53 -9.25 -1.89
CA ASP A 21 36.10 -8.10 -1.08
C ASP A 21 34.86 -8.37 -0.21
N LYS A 22 33.87 -9.11 -0.72
CA LYS A 22 32.55 -9.22 -0.06
C LYS A 22 32.26 -10.60 0.56
N GLY A 23 33.05 -11.62 0.26
CA GLY A 23 32.92 -12.99 0.80
C GLY A 23 31.63 -13.75 0.47
N THR A 24 30.57 -13.06 0.01
CA THR A 24 29.31 -13.64 -0.44
C THR A 24 28.84 -12.96 -1.72
N ILE A 25 28.76 -13.74 -2.80
CA ILE A 25 28.30 -13.28 -4.11
C ILE A 25 26.83 -13.68 -4.28
N LYS A 26 25.98 -12.74 -4.71
CA LYS A 26 24.58 -13.01 -5.05
C LYS A 26 24.46 -13.20 -6.58
N PRO A 27 23.49 -13.98 -7.08
CA PRO A 27 23.31 -14.20 -8.51
C PRO A 27 23.24 -12.91 -9.37
N LYS A 28 22.70 -11.82 -8.80
CA LYS A 28 22.59 -10.51 -9.47
C LYS A 28 23.94 -9.81 -9.70
N ASP A 29 24.97 -10.18 -8.95
CA ASP A 29 26.31 -9.59 -9.08
C ASP A 29 27.06 -10.12 -10.32
N PHE A 30 26.52 -11.14 -11.00
CA PHE A 30 27.06 -11.66 -12.26
C PHE A 30 26.43 -10.99 -13.50
N ASP A 31 25.28 -10.34 -13.37
CA ASP A 31 24.56 -9.76 -14.52
C ASP A 31 25.31 -8.59 -15.17
N GLU A 32 26.11 -7.83 -14.39
CA GLU A 32 26.98 -6.76 -14.90
C GLU A 32 28.18 -7.31 -15.69
N ASP A 33 28.87 -8.35 -15.19
CA ASP A 33 30.05 -8.92 -15.88
C ASP A 33 29.69 -9.70 -17.15
N LEU A 34 28.50 -10.30 -17.19
CA LEU A 34 27.98 -10.97 -18.40
C LEU A 34 27.74 -9.99 -19.55
N SER A 35 27.66 -8.69 -19.26
CA SER A 35 27.60 -7.64 -20.29
C SER A 35 28.99 -7.27 -20.84
N GLU A 36 30.06 -7.46 -20.06
CA GLU A 36 31.45 -7.20 -20.47
C GLU A 36 32.01 -8.31 -21.37
N ILE A 37 31.68 -9.57 -21.08
CA ILE A 37 32.04 -10.74 -21.92
C ILE A 37 31.49 -10.64 -23.36
N ASN A 38 30.43 -9.86 -23.57
CA ASN A 38 29.83 -9.65 -24.89
C ASN A 38 30.59 -8.61 -25.75
N ASN A 39 31.49 -7.82 -25.16
CA ASN A 39 32.27 -6.81 -25.88
C ASN A 39 33.65 -7.32 -26.33
N ASP A 40 34.20 -8.35 -25.68
CA ASP A 40 35.54 -8.88 -25.96
C ASP A 40 35.58 -10.03 -26.98
N ILE A 41 34.44 -10.39 -27.58
CA ILE A 41 34.42 -11.31 -28.73
C ILE A 41 34.44 -10.58 -30.08
N SER A 42 34.65 -9.27 -30.05
CA SER A 42 34.86 -8.45 -31.24
C SER A 42 36.36 -8.17 -31.44
N SER A 43 36.89 -8.69 -32.55
CA SER A 43 38.18 -8.32 -33.17
C SER A 43 39.44 -9.03 -32.66
N ASP A 44 39.70 -10.26 -33.14
CA ASP A 44 40.92 -10.57 -33.93
C ASP A 44 40.93 -12.04 -34.44
N ASP A 45 39.92 -12.45 -35.21
CA ASP A 45 39.97 -13.73 -35.94
C ASP A 45 39.29 -13.60 -37.32
N GLU A 46 39.74 -12.61 -38.09
CA GLU A 46 39.42 -12.45 -39.52
C GLU A 46 40.15 -13.50 -40.38
N ASN A 47 39.96 -14.80 -40.13
CA ASN A 47 40.25 -15.80 -41.17
C ASN A 47 39.67 -17.21 -40.97
N CYS A 48 38.57 -17.37 -40.23
CA CYS A 48 37.79 -18.59 -40.30
C CYS A 48 36.62 -18.36 -41.24
N SER A 49 36.63 -18.97 -42.43
CA SER A 49 35.44 -19.08 -43.28
C SER A 49 34.39 -19.91 -42.55
N HIS A 50 33.66 -19.30 -41.61
CA HIS A 50 32.50 -19.91 -40.99
C HIS A 50 31.46 -20.06 -42.09
N ASP A 51 31.05 -21.32 -42.31
CA ASP A 51 29.86 -21.65 -43.08
C ASP A 51 28.69 -20.78 -42.57
N GLY A 52 27.98 -20.10 -43.47
CA GLY A 52 26.92 -19.15 -43.13
C GLY A 52 25.80 -19.76 -42.27
N SER A 53 25.73 -21.09 -42.19
CA SER A 53 24.76 -21.83 -41.39
C SER A 53 24.86 -21.60 -39.87
N GLU A 54 26.05 -21.45 -39.30
CA GLU A 54 26.23 -21.26 -37.85
C GLU A 54 25.96 -19.80 -37.42
N TYR A 55 26.27 -18.85 -38.31
CA TYR A 55 25.94 -17.45 -38.12
C TYR A 55 24.43 -17.24 -38.13
N ASP A 56 23.73 -17.82 -39.10
CA ASP A 56 22.26 -17.81 -39.17
C ASP A 56 21.63 -18.40 -37.91
N TYR A 57 22.19 -19.49 -37.38
CA TYR A 57 21.74 -20.12 -36.12
C TYR A 57 21.87 -19.22 -34.88
N TYR A 58 22.94 -18.43 -34.76
CA TYR A 58 23.11 -17.49 -33.63
C TYR A 58 22.05 -16.38 -33.64
N TYR A 59 21.76 -15.80 -34.81
CA TYR A 59 20.73 -14.76 -34.93
C TYR A 59 19.32 -15.33 -34.70
N ASP A 60 19.05 -16.55 -35.15
CA ASP A 60 17.80 -17.25 -34.85
C ASP A 60 17.60 -17.43 -33.33
N LEU A 61 18.64 -17.82 -32.60
CA LEU A 61 18.58 -17.94 -31.14
C LEU A 61 18.38 -16.60 -30.44
N LYS A 62 18.98 -15.51 -30.94
CA LYS A 62 18.73 -14.15 -30.43
C LYS A 62 17.26 -13.77 -30.60
N VAL A 63 16.70 -13.96 -31.79
CA VAL A 63 15.28 -13.67 -32.08
C VAL A 63 14.38 -14.52 -31.18
N GLN A 64 14.66 -15.81 -31.00
CA GLN A 64 13.89 -16.66 -30.09
C GLN A 64 13.92 -16.18 -28.63
N ARG A 65 15.08 -15.70 -28.14
CA ARG A 65 15.20 -15.14 -26.78
C ARG A 65 14.40 -13.85 -26.62
N GLU A 66 14.44 -12.98 -27.63
CA GLU A 66 13.66 -11.74 -27.64
C GLU A 66 12.16 -12.02 -27.67
N ASN A 67 11.71 -12.90 -28.57
CA ASN A 67 10.32 -13.35 -28.65
C ASN A 67 9.85 -13.95 -27.30
N ARG A 68 10.67 -14.81 -26.67
CA ARG A 68 10.35 -15.38 -25.35
C ARG A 68 10.24 -14.29 -24.27
N LYS A 69 11.13 -13.30 -24.29
CA LYS A 69 11.11 -12.17 -23.35
C LYS A 69 9.84 -11.33 -23.54
N GLU A 70 9.41 -11.11 -24.77
CA GLU A 70 8.15 -10.41 -25.08
C GLU A 70 6.92 -11.21 -24.67
N GLU A 71 6.87 -12.50 -24.96
CA GLU A 71 5.79 -13.40 -24.52
C GLU A 71 5.65 -13.40 -23.00
N LEU A 72 6.75 -13.49 -22.26
CA LEU A 72 6.75 -13.43 -20.79
C LEU A 72 6.24 -12.08 -20.28
N LYS A 73 6.63 -10.97 -20.92
CA LYS A 73 6.08 -9.64 -20.59
C LYS A 73 4.58 -9.54 -20.84
N ILE A 74 4.09 -10.10 -21.95
CA ILE A 74 2.65 -10.11 -22.27
C ILE A 74 1.90 -10.96 -21.24
N LYS A 75 2.39 -12.16 -20.92
CA LYS A 75 1.79 -13.03 -19.89
C LYS A 75 1.79 -12.36 -18.51
N ALA A 76 2.88 -11.70 -18.13
CA ALA A 76 2.96 -10.96 -16.88
C ALA A 76 1.93 -9.81 -16.85
N LYS A 77 1.83 -9.02 -17.92
CA LYS A 77 0.82 -7.94 -18.04
C LYS A 77 -0.61 -8.48 -17.97
N GLN A 78 -0.89 -9.60 -18.64
CA GLN A 78 -2.19 -10.26 -18.58
C GLN A 78 -2.49 -10.77 -17.16
N GLY A 79 -1.50 -11.34 -16.48
CA GLY A 79 -1.62 -11.78 -15.09
C GLY A 79 -2.00 -10.63 -14.15
N VAL A 80 -1.30 -9.50 -14.24
CA VAL A 80 -1.60 -8.30 -13.44
C VAL A 80 -2.99 -7.74 -13.77
N GLU A 81 -3.38 -7.70 -15.05
CA GLU A 81 -4.71 -7.22 -15.45
C GLU A 81 -5.83 -8.14 -14.95
N ASN A 82 -5.61 -9.46 -14.93
CA ASN A 82 -6.56 -10.41 -14.36
C ASN A 82 -6.69 -10.21 -12.84
N GLN A 83 -5.58 -10.09 -12.11
CA GLN A 83 -5.59 -9.80 -10.68
C GLN A 83 -6.27 -8.46 -10.38
N LYS A 84 -6.05 -7.44 -11.21
CA LYS A 84 -6.71 -6.13 -11.08
C LYS A 84 -8.22 -6.26 -11.22
N LYS A 85 -8.71 -7.06 -12.17
CA LYS A 85 -10.15 -7.33 -12.34
C LYS A 85 -10.72 -8.08 -11.15
N GLU A 86 -9.98 -9.03 -10.59
CA GLU A 86 -10.39 -9.75 -9.38
C GLU A 86 -10.47 -8.82 -8.17
N ALA A 87 -9.47 -7.96 -7.96
CA ALA A 87 -9.47 -6.95 -6.90
C ALA A 87 -10.58 -5.90 -7.07
N MET A 88 -11.00 -5.61 -8.31
CA MET A 88 -12.05 -4.64 -8.59
C MET A 88 -13.46 -5.13 -8.22
N ARG A 89 -13.71 -6.45 -8.23
CA ARG A 89 -15.03 -7.03 -7.90
C ARG A 89 -15.51 -6.70 -6.48
N PRO A 90 -14.76 -6.98 -5.40
CA PRO A 90 -15.20 -6.68 -4.04
C PRO A 90 -15.39 -5.16 -3.83
N GLU A 91 -14.51 -4.34 -4.40
CA GLU A 91 -14.58 -2.87 -4.33
C GLU A 91 -15.88 -2.32 -4.94
N GLN A 92 -16.28 -2.85 -6.09
CA GLN A 92 -17.54 -2.49 -6.74
C GLN A 92 -18.76 -2.96 -5.94
N GLN A 93 -18.69 -4.17 -5.37
CA GLN A 93 -19.77 -4.70 -4.53
C GLN A 93 -19.96 -3.85 -3.27
N MET A 94 -18.88 -3.55 -2.54
CA MET A 94 -18.95 -2.75 -1.31
C MET A 94 -19.37 -1.31 -1.58
N SER A 95 -18.82 -0.67 -2.62
CA SER A 95 -19.26 0.67 -3.01
C SER A 95 -20.74 0.73 -3.43
N SER A 96 -21.28 -0.34 -4.01
CA SER A 96 -22.71 -0.43 -4.34
C SER A 96 -23.57 -0.49 -3.08
N ARG A 97 -23.17 -1.27 -2.06
CA ARG A 97 -23.87 -1.31 -0.76
C ARG A 97 -23.97 0.08 -0.12
N VAL A 98 -22.87 0.83 -0.09
CA VAL A 98 -22.88 2.18 0.49
C VAL A 98 -23.73 3.14 -0.35
N LYS A 99 -23.70 3.03 -1.68
CA LYS A 99 -24.59 3.82 -2.56
C LYS A 99 -26.07 3.53 -2.33
N GLU A 100 -26.45 2.29 -2.03
CA GLU A 100 -27.82 1.95 -1.65
C GLU A 100 -28.24 2.65 -0.36
N VAL A 101 -27.37 2.70 0.65
CA VAL A 101 -27.61 3.43 1.91
C VAL A 101 -27.80 4.92 1.63
N VAL A 102 -26.93 5.52 0.80
CA VAL A 102 -27.10 6.93 0.37
C VAL A 102 -28.47 7.15 -0.28
N ASN A 103 -28.88 6.24 -1.16
CA ASN A 103 -30.18 6.36 -1.85
C ASN A 103 -31.36 6.20 -0.88
N LYS A 104 -31.24 5.34 0.14
CA LYS A 104 -32.23 5.20 1.22
C LYS A 104 -32.34 6.51 2.01
N ILE A 105 -31.22 7.10 2.42
CA ILE A 105 -31.17 8.36 3.16
C ILE A 105 -31.80 9.49 2.33
N LYS A 106 -31.44 9.61 1.04
CA LYS A 106 -32.03 10.59 0.12
C LYS A 106 -33.55 10.43 -0.01
N LYS A 107 -34.06 9.20 -0.06
CA LYS A 107 -35.51 8.93 -0.09
C LYS A 107 -36.18 9.26 1.26
N GLN A 108 -35.44 9.14 2.36
CA GLN A 108 -35.89 9.41 3.72
C GLN A 108 -35.74 10.88 4.15
N GLU A 109 -35.22 11.77 3.30
CA GLU A 109 -35.11 13.24 3.56
C GLU A 109 -36.45 13.93 3.88
N LYS A 110 -37.57 13.19 3.91
CA LYS A 110 -38.89 13.65 4.38
C LYS A 110 -39.20 13.27 5.84
N LYS A 111 -38.32 12.57 6.56
CA LYS A 111 -38.56 12.23 7.96
C LYS A 111 -38.21 13.41 8.88
N PRO A 112 -39.04 13.72 9.89
CA PRO A 112 -38.74 14.75 10.85
C PRO A 112 -37.48 14.39 11.66
N ILE A 113 -36.72 15.42 11.98
CA ILE A 113 -35.45 15.39 12.72
C ILE A 113 -35.56 14.60 14.05
N SER A 114 -36.75 14.46 14.63
CA SER A 114 -37.00 13.75 15.90
C SER A 114 -36.91 12.22 15.81
N GLU A 115 -36.90 11.61 14.62
CA GLU A 115 -36.91 10.14 14.45
C GLU A 115 -35.55 9.55 14.03
N CYS A 116 -34.52 10.36 13.84
CA CYS A 116 -33.19 9.85 13.51
C CYS A 116 -32.48 9.34 14.76
N GLU A 117 -32.13 8.05 14.76
CA GLU A 117 -31.30 7.43 15.79
C GLU A 117 -29.92 8.09 15.88
N ASP A 118 -29.38 8.14 17.09
CA ASP A 118 -28.02 8.60 17.32
C ASP A 118 -27.02 7.62 16.71
N MET A 119 -25.96 8.19 16.12
CA MET A 119 -24.94 7.44 15.43
C MET A 119 -23.78 7.07 16.37
N PHE A 120 -23.34 5.81 16.29
CA PHE A 120 -22.24 5.28 17.11
C PHE A 120 -21.07 4.86 16.23
N VAL A 121 -20.07 5.73 16.11
CA VAL A 121 -18.82 5.49 15.34
C VAL A 121 -17.60 5.24 16.23
N ARG A 122 -17.61 5.71 17.48
CA ARG A 122 -16.49 5.51 18.43
C ARG A 122 -16.29 4.02 18.71
N GLY A 123 -15.04 3.59 18.76
CA GLY A 123 -14.67 2.20 18.97
C GLY A 123 -14.87 1.31 17.73
N LYS A 124 -15.09 1.87 16.53
CA LYS A 124 -15.29 1.09 15.31
C LYS A 124 -14.16 1.25 14.31
N LEU A 125 -13.86 0.14 13.64
CA LEU A 125 -12.98 0.08 12.48
C LEU A 125 -13.84 -0.02 11.21
N PHE A 126 -13.57 0.85 10.25
CA PHE A 126 -14.21 0.84 8.94
C PHE A 126 -13.21 0.48 7.86
N GLY A 127 -13.48 -0.58 7.10
CA GLY A 127 -12.74 -0.90 5.88
C GLY A 127 -13.08 0.08 4.76
N LEU A 128 -12.08 0.60 4.06
CA LEU A 128 -12.22 1.65 3.05
C LEU A 128 -12.13 1.07 1.63
N TYR A 129 -13.23 1.20 0.88
CA TYR A 129 -13.37 0.64 -0.46
C TYR A 129 -13.44 1.73 -1.54
N SER A 130 -12.65 1.60 -2.61
CA SER A 130 -12.68 2.48 -3.77
C SER A 130 -12.26 1.76 -5.05
N ALA A 131 -13.21 1.64 -5.99
CA ALA A 131 -12.93 1.09 -7.32
C ALA A 131 -11.96 1.99 -8.12
N ASP A 132 -12.03 3.31 -7.93
CA ASP A 132 -11.12 4.25 -8.60
C ASP A 132 -9.69 4.10 -8.07
N PHE A 133 -9.53 3.83 -6.77
CA PHE A 133 -8.22 3.54 -6.19
C PHE A 133 -7.59 2.30 -6.83
N VAL A 134 -8.31 1.19 -6.94
CA VAL A 134 -7.80 -0.02 -7.61
C VAL A 134 -7.56 0.22 -9.10
N LYS A 135 -8.42 0.99 -9.78
CA LYS A 135 -8.24 1.29 -11.19
C LYS A 135 -6.92 2.02 -11.48
N HIS A 136 -6.53 2.94 -10.62
CA HIS A 136 -5.38 3.82 -10.85
C HIS A 136 -4.12 3.46 -10.07
N GLY A 137 -4.26 2.75 -8.95
CA GLY A 137 -3.17 2.43 -8.03
C GLY A 137 -2.75 0.96 -8.02
N PHE A 138 -3.48 0.04 -8.66
CA PHE A 138 -3.16 -1.38 -8.59
C PHE A 138 -1.87 -1.73 -9.34
N THR A 139 -0.96 -2.42 -8.66
CA THR A 139 0.37 -2.79 -9.19
C THR A 139 0.57 -4.29 -9.38
N GLY A 140 -0.27 -5.13 -8.77
CA GLY A 140 -0.08 -6.58 -8.67
C GLY A 140 1.01 -6.98 -7.66
N GLY A 141 1.38 -6.07 -6.75
CA GLY A 141 2.47 -6.22 -5.79
C GLY A 141 2.00 -6.28 -4.34
N SER A 142 2.94 -6.40 -3.40
CA SER A 142 2.65 -6.43 -1.96
C SER A 142 2.01 -5.14 -1.44
N VAL A 143 2.26 -4.00 -2.08
CA VAL A 143 1.65 -2.71 -1.77
C VAL A 143 0.13 -2.67 -1.97
N ASP A 144 -0.44 -3.62 -2.74
CA ASP A 144 -1.89 -3.72 -2.92
C ASP A 144 -2.60 -4.39 -1.74
N ASN A 145 -1.83 -5.08 -0.87
CA ASN A 145 -2.34 -5.73 0.35
C ASN A 145 -2.25 -4.82 1.58
N LEU A 146 -1.75 -3.59 1.43
CA LEU A 146 -1.64 -2.67 2.55
C LEU A 146 -3.02 -2.29 3.10
N PRO A 147 -3.13 -2.13 4.44
CA PRO A 147 -4.41 -1.83 5.07
C PRO A 147 -4.98 -0.50 4.57
N ARG A 148 -6.30 -0.50 4.44
CA ARG A 148 -7.12 0.67 4.06
C ARG A 148 -8.30 0.74 4.99
N ASN A 149 -8.15 1.45 6.09
CA ASN A 149 -9.19 1.55 7.10
C ASN A 149 -9.20 2.93 7.77
N VAL A 150 -10.29 3.22 8.46
CA VAL A 150 -10.37 4.32 9.40
C VAL A 150 -10.87 3.79 10.74
N GLN A 151 -10.18 4.17 11.80
CA GLN A 151 -10.54 3.84 13.16
C GLN A 151 -10.95 5.11 13.87
N PHE A 152 -12.04 5.04 14.62
CA PHE A 152 -12.48 6.09 15.51
C PHE A 152 -12.38 5.61 16.94
N TYR A 153 -11.72 6.38 17.78
CA TYR A 153 -11.51 6.06 19.18
C TYR A 153 -11.50 7.36 19.98
N HIS A 154 -11.34 7.24 21.29
CA HIS A 154 -11.11 8.39 22.16
C HIS A 154 -9.74 8.22 22.79
N TYR A 155 -9.01 9.32 22.94
CA TYR A 155 -7.63 9.31 23.41
C TYR A 155 -7.42 8.51 24.70
N VAL A 156 -8.37 8.62 25.64
CA VAL A 156 -8.34 7.88 26.91
C VAL A 156 -8.49 6.35 26.71
N ASP A 157 -9.23 5.91 25.68
CA ASP A 157 -9.37 4.47 25.36
C ASP A 157 -8.03 3.88 24.85
N VAL A 158 -7.16 4.72 24.27
CA VAL A 158 -5.82 4.34 23.81
C VAL A 158 -4.85 4.27 24.99
N LEU A 159 -4.89 5.25 25.89
CA LEU A 159 -3.95 5.36 27.01
C LEU A 159 -4.13 4.27 28.08
N TYR A 160 -5.37 3.87 28.35
CA TYR A 160 -5.68 2.92 29.44
C TYR A 160 -6.10 1.54 28.95
N GLY A 161 -6.01 1.29 27.64
CA GLY A 161 -6.55 0.09 27.00
C GLY A 161 -8.09 0.06 27.00
N PRO A 162 -8.70 -1.03 26.49
CA PRO A 162 -10.15 -1.16 26.44
C PRO A 162 -10.73 -1.14 27.86
N MET A 163 -11.18 0.03 28.33
CA MET A 163 -11.86 0.14 29.61
C MET A 163 -13.05 -0.81 29.63
N SER A 164 -13.21 -1.51 30.77
CA SER A 164 -14.40 -2.31 31.04
C SER A 164 -15.64 -1.48 30.73
N PRO A 165 -16.69 -2.06 30.11
CA PRO A 165 -17.93 -1.35 29.76
C PRO A 165 -18.53 -0.53 30.91
N SER A 166 -18.26 -0.91 32.16
CA SER A 166 -18.68 -0.23 33.39
C SER A 166 -17.98 1.10 33.68
N PHE A 167 -16.76 1.32 33.18
CA PHE A 167 -15.99 2.57 33.35
C PHE A 167 -16.10 3.51 32.14
N ARG A 168 -16.68 3.03 31.05
CA ARG A 168 -16.99 3.88 29.89
C ARG A 168 -18.06 4.87 30.32
N ARG A 169 -17.71 6.16 30.40
CA ARG A 169 -18.72 7.22 30.53
C ARG A 169 -19.75 7.06 29.40
N PRO A 170 -21.02 7.45 29.60
CA PRO A 170 -21.98 7.49 28.51
C PRO A 170 -21.36 8.28 27.35
N TRP A 171 -21.35 7.67 26.17
CA TRP A 171 -20.68 8.12 24.95
C TRP A 171 -21.04 9.54 24.46
N TYR A 172 -21.91 10.24 25.19
CA TYR A 172 -22.50 11.53 24.88
C TYR A 172 -21.79 12.72 25.55
N ASP A 173 -20.95 12.47 26.55
CA ASP A 173 -20.40 13.51 27.42
C ASP A 173 -18.98 13.97 27.05
N ASP A 174 -18.28 13.21 26.19
CA ASP A 174 -16.94 13.57 25.73
C ASP A 174 -17.04 14.14 24.31
N GLU A 175 -16.75 15.44 24.16
CA GLU A 175 -16.81 16.16 22.86
C GLU A 175 -15.66 15.75 21.90
N GLU A 176 -14.69 14.99 22.39
CA GLU A 176 -13.43 14.67 21.71
C GLU A 176 -13.55 13.32 20.98
N LEU A 177 -13.80 13.36 19.67
CA LEU A 177 -13.70 12.19 18.81
C LEU A 177 -12.35 12.22 18.09
N GLU A 178 -11.54 11.19 18.23
CA GLU A 178 -10.27 11.06 17.52
C GLU A 178 -10.31 9.87 16.56
N GLY A 179 -9.34 9.86 15.65
CA GLY A 179 -9.16 8.71 14.80
C GLY A 179 -7.85 8.68 14.05
N HIS A 180 -7.60 7.51 13.48
CA HIS A 180 -6.52 7.30 12.52
C HIS A 180 -7.14 6.82 11.22
N VAL A 181 -6.65 7.37 10.11
CA VAL A 181 -6.90 6.82 8.79
C VAL A 181 -5.60 6.21 8.28
N THR A 182 -5.65 4.94 7.93
CA THR A 182 -4.55 4.20 7.31
C THR A 182 -4.88 4.02 5.85
N ILE A 183 -4.12 4.67 4.96
CA ILE A 183 -4.23 4.48 3.51
C ILE A 183 -2.83 4.26 2.96
N ASP A 184 -2.68 3.27 2.08
CA ASP A 184 -1.38 2.93 1.48
C ASP A 184 -0.32 2.61 2.55
N GLY A 185 -0.75 2.03 3.68
CA GLY A 185 0.11 1.68 4.82
C GLY A 185 0.63 2.87 5.63
N VAL A 186 0.14 4.09 5.38
CA VAL A 186 0.53 5.28 6.14
C VAL A 186 -0.61 5.74 7.02
N ASP A 187 -0.29 5.93 8.30
CA ASP A 187 -1.23 6.41 9.31
C ASP A 187 -1.27 7.93 9.35
N HIS A 188 -2.49 8.46 9.40
CA HIS A 188 -2.78 9.87 9.60
C HIS A 188 -3.75 10.04 10.75
N HIS A 189 -3.25 10.58 11.86
CA HIS A 189 -4.07 10.99 12.99
C HIS A 189 -4.89 12.23 12.67
N PHE A 190 -6.10 12.30 13.22
CA PHE A 190 -6.97 13.46 13.16
C PHE A 190 -7.86 13.58 14.40
N GLU A 191 -8.21 14.82 14.71
CA GLU A 191 -9.15 15.18 15.77
C GLU A 191 -10.43 15.73 15.13
N PHE A 192 -11.59 15.22 15.53
CA PHE A 192 -12.86 15.76 15.06
C PHE A 192 -13.23 17.01 15.85
N PRO A 193 -13.48 18.15 15.16
CA PRO A 193 -13.78 19.40 15.83
C PRO A 193 -15.19 19.41 16.47
N GLU A 194 -16.12 18.62 15.95
CA GLU A 194 -17.47 18.48 16.49
C GLU A 194 -17.98 17.06 16.24
N PHE A 195 -18.46 16.40 17.30
CA PHE A 195 -19.13 15.12 17.18
C PHE A 195 -20.50 15.29 16.53
N THR A 196 -20.70 14.67 15.36
CA THR A 196 -22.05 14.54 14.82
C THR A 196 -22.77 13.37 15.44
N ARG A 197 -23.72 13.70 16.33
CA ARG A 197 -24.65 12.72 16.89
C ARG A 197 -25.53 12.04 15.84
N ARG A 198 -25.59 12.55 14.60
CA ARG A 198 -26.54 12.08 13.58
C ARG A 198 -25.86 11.83 12.24
N GLY A 199 -26.11 10.64 11.69
CA GLY A 199 -25.78 10.31 10.31
C GLY A 199 -26.62 11.11 9.32
N GLY A 200 -26.11 11.31 8.10
CA GLY A 200 -26.81 12.02 7.04
C GLY A 200 -25.90 12.43 5.88
N LEU A 201 -26.35 13.42 5.10
CA LEU A 201 -25.57 13.92 3.97
C LEU A 201 -24.65 15.11 4.33
N LYS A 202 -24.59 15.48 5.62
CA LYS A 202 -23.69 16.53 6.10
C LYS A 202 -22.24 16.07 5.93
N LYS A 203 -21.41 16.99 5.45
CA LYS A 203 -19.97 16.76 5.25
C LYS A 203 -19.20 17.40 6.39
N HIS A 204 -18.28 16.64 6.95
CA HIS A 204 -17.38 17.04 8.01
C HIS A 204 -15.98 17.14 7.42
N THR A 205 -15.40 18.32 7.52
CA THR A 205 -14.02 18.53 7.09
C THR A 205 -13.12 18.48 8.31
N VAL A 206 -12.12 17.62 8.25
CA VAL A 206 -11.11 17.46 9.29
C VAL A 206 -9.73 17.63 8.67
N LYS A 207 -8.77 18.09 9.47
CA LYS A 207 -7.36 18.13 9.08
C LYS A 207 -6.62 17.02 9.83
N THR A 208 -5.72 16.35 9.13
CA THR A 208 -4.77 15.43 9.76
C THR A 208 -3.72 16.22 10.54
N SER A 209 -2.97 15.55 11.42
CA SER A 209 -1.81 16.12 12.10
C SER A 209 -0.76 16.70 11.15
N LYS A 210 -0.69 16.19 9.91
CA LYS A 210 0.19 16.68 8.83
C LYS A 210 -0.42 17.84 8.03
N GLY A 211 -1.60 18.33 8.41
CA GLY A 211 -2.30 19.45 7.76
C GLY A 211 -3.10 19.08 6.51
N GLU A 212 -3.16 17.79 6.15
CA GLU A 212 -3.90 17.31 4.98
C GLU A 212 -5.40 17.23 5.27
N LYS A 213 -6.22 17.53 4.26
CA LYS A 213 -7.67 17.63 4.40
C LYS A 213 -8.37 16.29 4.15
N LEU A 214 -9.14 15.84 5.13
CA LEU A 214 -10.09 14.73 5.03
C LEU A 214 -11.52 15.26 5.05
N VAL A 215 -12.40 14.67 4.25
CA VAL A 215 -13.82 15.01 4.26
C VAL A 215 -14.64 13.75 4.50
N PHE A 216 -15.21 13.66 5.69
CA PHE A 216 -16.08 12.58 6.12
C PHE A 216 -17.55 12.94 5.85
N GLN A 217 -18.32 11.93 5.49
CA GLN A 217 -19.77 12.01 5.36
C GLN A 217 -20.32 10.72 5.96
N PHE A 218 -20.75 10.79 7.21
CA PHE A 218 -21.29 9.65 7.93
C PHE A 218 -22.75 9.44 7.53
N LEU A 219 -23.10 8.23 7.09
CA LEU A 219 -24.44 7.92 6.63
C LEU A 219 -25.28 7.35 7.78
N ASP A 220 -24.69 6.41 8.50
CA ASP A 220 -25.23 5.77 9.70
C ASP A 220 -24.05 5.25 10.56
N SER A 221 -24.34 4.43 11.58
CA SER A 221 -23.32 3.89 12.48
C SER A 221 -22.32 2.92 11.83
N ASP A 222 -22.64 2.39 10.65
CA ASP A 222 -21.87 1.32 9.99
C ASP A 222 -21.37 1.70 8.59
N HIS A 223 -21.80 2.84 8.05
CA HIS A 223 -21.46 3.29 6.71
C HIS A 223 -21.01 4.75 6.70
N LEU A 224 -19.89 5.00 6.04
CA LEU A 224 -19.37 6.34 5.82
C LEU A 224 -18.84 6.53 4.40
N ILE A 225 -18.65 7.78 4.03
CA ILE A 225 -17.94 8.17 2.81
C ILE A 225 -16.79 9.06 3.21
N LEU A 226 -15.58 8.65 2.85
CA LEU A 226 -14.37 9.44 3.01
C LEU A 226 -13.94 10.00 1.66
N ARG A 227 -13.66 11.30 1.61
CA ARG A 227 -13.00 11.93 0.47
C ARG A 227 -11.65 12.47 0.88
N THR A 228 -10.64 12.18 0.07
CA THR A 228 -9.26 12.61 0.34
C THR A 228 -8.55 13.02 -0.95
N SER A 229 -7.43 13.71 -0.82
CA SER A 229 -6.60 14.12 -1.94
C SER A 229 -5.81 12.93 -2.52
N ARG A 230 -5.44 13.03 -3.80
CA ARG A 230 -4.55 12.05 -4.46
C ARG A 230 -3.25 11.82 -3.71
N LYS A 231 -2.66 12.88 -3.15
CA LYS A 231 -1.40 12.81 -2.40
C LYS A 231 -1.50 11.94 -1.14
N LEU A 232 -2.63 11.98 -0.45
CA LEU A 232 -2.88 11.16 0.74
C LEU A 232 -3.30 9.73 0.32
N ALA A 233 -4.05 9.61 -0.77
CA ALA A 233 -4.44 8.29 -1.29
C ALA A 233 -3.22 7.47 -1.75
N PHE A 234 -2.22 8.10 -2.38
CA PHE A 234 -0.97 7.47 -2.79
C PHE A 234 0.18 8.05 -1.95
N ALA A 235 0.37 7.50 -0.76
CA ALA A 235 1.45 7.92 0.11
C ALA A 235 2.82 7.63 -0.53
N ASN A 236 2.91 6.56 -1.32
CA ASN A 236 4.03 6.27 -2.20
C ASN A 236 3.65 6.49 -3.67
N PRO A 237 4.54 7.08 -4.49
CA PRO A 237 4.28 7.29 -5.92
C PRO A 237 3.98 5.95 -6.60
N ARG A 238 2.77 5.82 -7.16
CA ARG A 238 2.34 4.61 -7.86
C ARG A 238 2.38 4.83 -9.38
N PRO A 239 2.70 3.80 -10.19
CA PRO A 239 2.58 3.87 -11.64
C PRO A 239 1.14 4.26 -12.03
N GLY A 240 0.97 5.39 -12.74
CA GLY A 240 -0.36 5.86 -13.15
C GLY A 240 -1.00 6.92 -12.24
N GLU A 241 -0.30 7.39 -11.20
CA GLU A 241 -0.76 8.49 -10.34
C GLU A 241 -1.14 9.76 -11.14
N SER A 242 -0.38 10.07 -12.21
CA SER A 242 -0.63 11.25 -13.06
C SER A 242 -2.01 11.22 -13.72
N ALA A 243 -2.47 10.03 -14.14
CA ALA A 243 -3.77 9.80 -14.76
C ALA A 243 -4.91 9.65 -13.74
N ALA A 244 -4.61 9.64 -12.44
CA ALA A 244 -5.58 9.42 -11.39
C ALA A 244 -6.35 10.71 -11.00
N PRO A 245 -7.56 10.60 -10.44
CA PRO A 245 -8.35 11.76 -10.06
C PRO A 245 -7.67 12.59 -8.97
N LYS A 246 -7.93 13.90 -8.93
CA LYS A 246 -7.39 14.80 -7.90
C LYS A 246 -7.93 14.47 -6.49
N THR A 247 -9.15 13.95 -6.43
CA THR A 247 -9.84 13.57 -5.20
C THR A 247 -10.33 12.14 -5.33
N PHE A 248 -10.03 11.33 -4.33
CA PHE A 248 -10.54 9.97 -4.22
C PHE A 248 -11.76 9.93 -3.33
N VAL A 249 -12.68 9.03 -3.66
CA VAL A 249 -13.85 8.71 -2.85
C VAL A 249 -13.71 7.27 -2.36
N PHE A 250 -13.70 7.11 -1.06
CA PHE A 250 -13.71 5.83 -0.37
C PHE A 250 -15.07 5.63 0.30
N TYR A 251 -15.60 4.43 0.19
CA TYR A 251 -16.82 3.97 0.81
C TYR A 251 -16.43 3.10 1.99
N GLY A 252 -16.72 3.57 3.21
CA GLY A 252 -16.38 2.88 4.45
C GLY A 252 -17.52 1.99 4.93
N ILE A 253 -17.20 0.78 5.38
CA ILE A 253 -18.13 -0.16 6.02
C ILE A 253 -17.51 -0.64 7.33
N ALA A 254 -18.28 -0.64 8.42
CA ALA A 254 -17.82 -1.14 9.71
C ALA A 254 -17.54 -2.65 9.65
N GLU A 255 -16.35 -3.04 10.11
CA GLU A 255 -15.83 -4.42 10.02
C GLU A 255 -15.38 -4.99 11.36
N GLY A 256 -15.26 -4.15 12.39
CA GLY A 256 -14.86 -4.59 13.72
C GLY A 256 -14.71 -3.46 14.70
N GLU A 257 -14.05 -3.76 15.81
CA GLU A 257 -13.75 -2.80 16.87
C GLU A 257 -12.42 -2.07 16.57
N ALA A 258 -12.37 -0.78 16.89
CA ALA A 258 -11.13 -0.01 16.85
C ALA A 258 -10.25 -0.44 18.02
N THR A 259 -9.00 -0.83 17.74
CA THR A 259 -8.04 -1.21 18.77
C THR A 259 -7.36 0.00 19.39
N GLY A 260 -7.51 1.19 18.80
CA GLY A 260 -6.95 2.46 19.29
C GLY A 260 -5.42 2.52 19.27
N THR A 261 -4.76 1.40 18.98
CA THR A 261 -3.32 1.22 19.02
C THR A 261 -2.77 1.35 17.60
N PRO A 262 -2.01 2.40 17.29
CA PRO A 262 -0.95 2.24 16.31
C PRO A 262 0.02 1.21 16.90
N ASP A 263 0.50 0.26 16.09
CA ASP A 263 1.52 -0.75 16.45
C ASP A 263 2.82 -0.14 17.04
N MET A 264 2.92 1.19 17.17
CA MET A 264 4.09 1.93 17.65
C MET A 264 4.24 2.03 19.17
N TRP A 265 3.28 1.54 19.98
CA TRP A 265 3.39 1.59 21.45
C TRP A 265 3.76 0.26 22.10
N LEU A 266 3.93 -0.81 21.32
CA LEU A 266 4.64 -2.02 21.75
C LEU A 266 6.16 -1.78 21.68
N TYR A 267 6.66 -0.73 22.33
CA TYR A 267 8.01 -0.83 22.86
C TYR A 267 7.86 -1.72 24.09
N ASP A 268 8.51 -2.89 24.03
CA ASP A 268 8.74 -3.76 25.18
C ASP A 268 9.19 -2.89 26.36
N VAL A 269 8.25 -2.54 27.24
CA VAL A 269 8.58 -2.30 28.63
C VAL A 269 8.87 -3.69 29.14
N SER A 270 10.11 -4.12 28.94
CA SER A 270 10.68 -5.21 29.71
C SER A 270 10.59 -4.78 31.16
N ASP A 271 9.54 -5.24 31.83
CA ASP A 271 9.36 -5.19 33.27
C ASP A 271 10.54 -5.95 33.90
N ASP A 272 11.62 -5.22 34.16
CA ASP A 272 12.65 -5.58 35.13
C ASP A 272 12.42 -4.71 36.38
N ASP A 273 11.26 -4.87 37.00
CA ASP A 273 10.97 -4.34 38.33
C ASP A 273 11.31 -5.40 39.38
N GLY A 274 12.62 -5.53 39.62
CA GLY A 274 13.18 -6.24 40.76
C GLY A 274 12.79 -5.60 42.10
N TYR A 275 11.57 -5.83 42.56
CA TYR A 275 11.14 -5.57 43.93
C TYR A 275 11.14 -6.87 44.74
N GLY A 276 12.31 -7.20 45.30
CA GLY A 276 12.43 -8.23 46.33
C GLY A 276 11.84 -7.74 47.66
N TYR A 277 10.66 -8.24 48.02
CA TYR A 277 10.16 -8.19 49.40
C TYR A 277 10.82 -9.32 50.21
N GLY A 278 11.57 -8.92 51.24
CA GLY A 278 12.14 -9.83 52.23
C GLY A 278 11.07 -10.43 53.14
N TYR A 279 11.30 -11.69 53.50
CA TYR A 279 10.78 -12.35 54.70
C TYR A 279 11.95 -12.96 55.46
#